data_AF-A0A9D8IH47-F1
#
_entry.id   AF-A0A9D8IH47-F1
#
_cell.length_a   1.000
_cell.length_b   1.000
_cell.length_c   1.000
_cell.angle_alpha   90.00
_cell.angle_beta   90.00
_cell.angle_gamma   90.00
#
_symmetry.space_group_name_H-M   'P 1'
#
loop_
_entity.id
_entity.type
_entity.pdbx_description
1 polymer ?
#
loop_
_entity_poly.entity_id
_entity_poly.type
_entity_poly.pdbx_seq_one_letter_code
_entity_poly.pdbx_strand_id
1 'polypeptide(L)' 'MIRSPVIKIGGKGMLSGWLRGFIPEHTCYAEPFAGSASLLFAKSVSKVEIINDLDCHLKPESCTK' A
#
# COMPACT_ATOMS: atom_id res chain seq x y z
N MET A 1 -6.94 -8.32 11.66
CA MET A 1 -6.71 -7.37 10.54
C MET A 1 -5.70 -6.35 11.03
N ILE A 2 -4.54 -6.28 10.39
CA ILE A 2 -3.48 -5.34 10.78
C ILE A 2 -3.81 -4.01 10.13
N ARG A 3 -3.86 -2.94 10.92
CA ARG A 3 -3.97 -1.58 10.38
C ARG A 3 -2.59 -1.10 9.98
N SER A 4 -2.53 -0.23 8.97
CA SER A 4 -1.27 0.41 8.63
C SER A 4 -0.67 1.11 9.86
N PRO A 5 0.64 0.93 10.11
CA PRO A 5 1.35 1.65 11.16
C PRO A 5 1.64 3.12 10.79
N VAL A 6 1.33 3.55 9.55
CA VAL A 6 1.62 4.90 9.04
C VAL A 6 0.31 5.67 8.81
N ILE A 7 0.18 6.82 9.47
CA ILE A 7 -0.93 7.75 9.24
C ILE A 7 -0.52 8.73 8.14
N LYS A 8 -1.19 8.65 6.98
CA LYS A 8 -0.99 9.57 5.83
C LYS A 8 -2.32 10.09 5.31
N ILE A 9 -2.33 11.36 4.89
CA ILE A 9 -3.45 11.97 4.18
C ILE A 9 -3.67 11.19 2.87
N GLY A 10 -4.93 10.82 2.59
CA GLY A 10 -5.26 9.99 1.42
C GLY A 10 -5.03 8.48 1.62
N GLY A 11 -4.65 8.05 2.83
CA GLY A 11 -4.57 6.63 3.19
C GLY A 11 -5.92 5.94 3.03
N LYS A 12 -5.97 4.84 2.27
CA LYS A 12 -7.20 4.10 1.95
C LYS A 12 -7.67 3.21 3.09
N GLY A 13 -7.42 3.57 4.35
CA GLY A 13 -7.70 2.75 5.52
C GLY A 13 -9.19 2.45 5.72
N MET A 14 -10.07 3.41 5.42
CA MET A 14 -11.52 3.20 5.50
C MET A 14 -12.05 2.37 4.32
N LEU A 15 -11.44 2.52 3.14
CA LEU A 15 -11.86 1.84 1.92
C LEU A 15 -11.23 0.45 1.73
N SER A 16 -10.16 0.14 2.47
CA SER A 16 -9.38 -1.08 2.25
C SER A 16 -10.20 -2.37 2.45
N GLY A 17 -11.16 -2.35 3.39
CA GLY A 17 -12.08 -3.46 3.61
C GLY A 17 -13.02 -3.74 2.44
N TRP A 18 -13.41 -2.70 1.68
CA TRP A 18 -14.21 -2.82 0.47
C TRP A 18 -13.32 -3.16 -0.73
N LEU A 19 -12.22 -2.44 -0.92
CA LEU A 19 -11.29 -2.62 -2.04
C LEU A 19 -10.67 -4.02 -2.09
N ARG A 20 -10.38 -4.64 -0.94
CA ARG A 20 -9.82 -6.01 -0.93
C ARG A 20 -10.72 -7.05 -1.60
N GLY A 21 -12.03 -6.83 -1.66
CA GLY A 21 -12.98 -7.74 -2.33
C GLY A 21 -12.86 -7.71 -3.85
N PHE A 22 -12.19 -6.71 -4.41
CA PHE A 22 -11.96 -6.57 -5.84
C PHE A 22 -10.56 -7.02 -6.26
N ILE A 23 -9.72 -7.43 -5.31
CA ILE A 23 -8.39 -7.96 -5.63
C ILE A 23 -8.57 -9.43 -6.04
N PRO A 24 -8.26 -9.81 -7.29
CA PRO A 24 -8.37 -11.20 -7.73
C PRO A 24 -7.33 -12.08 -7.04
N GLU A 25 -7.42 -13.39 -7.19
CA GLU A 25 -6.34 -14.28 -6.79
C GLU A 25 -5.04 -13.90 -7.55
N HIS A 26 -3.94 -13.80 -6.82
CA HIS A 26 -2.68 -13.32 -7.36
C HIS A 26 -1.50 -13.88 -6.58
N THR A 27 -0.38 -14.04 -7.27
CA THR A 27 0.90 -14.43 -6.66
C THR A 27 1.77 -13.21 -6.34
N CYS A 28 1.61 -12.13 -7.10
CA CYS A 28 2.34 -10.87 -6.94
C CYS A 28 1.35 -9.71 -6.76
N TYR A 29 1.55 -8.92 -5.71
CA TYR A 29 0.84 -7.67 -5.49
C TYR A 29 1.79 -6.50 -5.75
N ALA A 30 1.37 -5.53 -6.57
CA ALA A 30 2.13 -4.33 -6.85
C ALA A 30 1.32 -3.07 -6.52
N GLU A 31 1.86 -2.20 -5.68
CA GLU A 31 1.24 -0.92 -5.30
C GLU A 31 2.22 0.24 -5.53
N PRO A 32 2.16 0.88 -6.72
CA PRO A 32 3.10 1.96 -7.08
C PRO A 32 2.98 3.25 -6.26
N PHE A 33 1.82 3.44 -5.61
CA PHE A 33 1.46 4.60 -4.78
C PHE A 33 0.95 4.12 -3.42
N ALA A 34 1.85 3.52 -2.65
CA ALA A 34 1.50 2.85 -1.40
C ALA A 34 0.89 3.82 -0.37
N GLY A 35 1.41 5.05 -0.23
CA GLY A 35 0.95 5.96 0.80
C GLY A 35 1.18 5.34 2.18
N SER A 36 0.08 5.06 2.89
CA SER A 36 0.07 4.31 4.14
C SER A 36 0.12 2.79 3.96
N ALA A 37 0.12 2.25 2.75
CA ALA A 37 0.02 0.81 2.46
C ALA A 37 -1.20 0.14 3.12
N SER A 38 -2.29 0.89 3.32
CA SER A 38 -3.48 0.36 4.01
C SER A 38 -4.16 -0.80 3.29
N LEU A 39 -4.02 -0.90 1.97
CA LEU A 39 -4.58 -2.00 1.19
C LEU A 39 -3.69 -3.25 1.26
N LEU A 40 -2.37 -3.08 1.21
CA LEU A 40 -1.39 -4.15 1.46
C LEU A 40 -1.69 -4.91 2.76
N PHE A 41 -1.92 -4.19 3.86
CA PHE A 41 -2.21 -4.81 5.16
C PHE A 41 -3.63 -5.39 5.29
N ALA A 42 -4.54 -5.02 4.40
CA ALA A 42 -5.94 -5.45 4.43
C ALA A 42 -6.24 -6.66 3.52
N LYS A 43 -5.43 -6.87 2.46
CA LYS A 43 -5.57 -8.02 1.56
C LYS A 43 -5.02 -9.31 2.17
N SER A 44 -5.26 -10.44 1.51
CA SER A 44 -4.54 -11.68 1.81
C SER A 44 -3.05 -11.53 1.46
N VAL A 45 -2.19 -12.24 2.19
CA VAL A 45 -0.74 -12.25 1.93
C VAL A 45 -0.48 -12.87 0.56
N SER A 46 0.39 -12.24 -0.23
CA SER A 46 0.82 -12.75 -1.54
C SER A 46 2.22 -13.33 -1.43
N LYS A 47 2.63 -14.17 -2.39
CA LYS A 47 4.00 -14.70 -2.43
C LYS A 47 5.04 -13.61 -2.63
N VAL A 48 4.69 -12.58 -3.40
CA VAL A 48 5.53 -11.42 -3.69
C VAL A 48 4.71 -10.14 -3.51
N GLU A 49 5.28 -9.15 -2.84
CA GLU A 49 4.64 -7.85 -2.59
C GLU A 49 5.64 -6.75 -2.94
N ILE A 50 5.31 -5.94 -3.95
CA ILE A 50 6.11 -4.82 -4.43
C ILE A 50 5.36 -3.54 -4.11
N ILE A 51 5.97 -2.69 -3.30
CA ILE A 51 5.40 -1.38 -2.95
C ILE A 51 6.36 -0.26 -3.32
N ASN A 52 5.80 0.84 -3.79
CA ASN A 52 6.54 2.06 -4.06
C ASN A 52 5.75 3.27 -3.54
N ASP A 53 6.47 4.32 -3.18
CA ASP A 53 5.93 5.63 -2.87
C ASP A 53 6.99 6.68 -3.26
N LEU A 54 6.56 7.78 -3.86
CA LEU A 54 7.43 8.91 -4.23
C LEU A 54 7.67 9.86 -3.05
N ASP A 55 7.04 9.60 -1.89
CA ASP A 55 7.20 10.42 -0.71
C ASP A 55 8.67 10.60 -0.32
N CYS A 56 9.17 11.80 -0.56
CA CYS A 56 10.54 12.21 -0.32
C CYS A 56 10.96 12.14 1.16
N HIS A 57 9.99 12.15 2.09
CA HIS A 57 10.31 11.90 3.50
C HIS A 57 10.71 10.44 3.75
N LEU A 58 10.22 9.49 2.94
CA LEU A 58 10.53 8.07 3.05
C LEU A 58 11.77 7.69 2.24
N LYS A 59 12.01 8.36 1.10
CA LYS A 59 13.20 8.18 0.26
C LYS A 59 13.78 9.54 -0.15
N PRO A 60 14.62 10.14 0.70
CA PRO A 60 15.23 11.46 0.44
C PRO A 60 15.94 11.54 -0.91
N GLU A 61 16.57 10.46 -1.33
CA GLU A 61 17.32 10.32 -2.59
C GLU A 61 16.43 10.25 -3.84
N SER A 62 15.14 9.96 -3.68
CA SER A 62 14.19 9.88 -4.81
C SER A 62 13.51 11.21 -5.12
N CYS A 63 13.75 12.24 -4.29
CA CYS A 63 13.28 13.60 -4.51
C CYS A 63 14.21 14.34 -5.48
N THR A 64 14.26 13.90 -6.74
CA THR A 64 14.96 14.65 -7.79
C THR A 64 13.98 15.57 -8.52
N LYS A 65 14.04 16.85 -8.14
CA LYS A 65 14.17 17.94 -9.12
C LYS A 65 15.53 18.56 -8.92
#